data_AF-G7GB00-F1
#
_entry.id   AF-G7GB00-F1
#
_cell.length_a   1.000
_cell.length_b   1.000
_cell.length_c   1.000
_cell.angle_alpha   90.00
_cell.angle_beta   90.00
_cell.angle_gamma   90.00
#
_symmetry.space_group_name_H-M   'P 1'
#
loop_
_entity.id
_entity.type
_entity.pdbx_description
1 polymer ?
#
loop_
_entity_poly.entity_id
_entity_poly.type
_entity_poly.pdbx_seq_one_letter_code
_entity_poly.pdbx_strand_id
1 'polypeptide(L)' 'MHQNIDIEIRQTEQEIKHLGSCTTKGLTDEQIAQQDERFFLAISKLKWLKGRRDIRV' A
#
# COMPACT_ATOMS: atom_id res chain seq x y z
N MET A 1 11.57 -5.74 16.90
CA MET A 1 12.50 -5.40 15.81
C MET A 1 12.02 -4.09 15.18
N HIS A 2 12.79 -3.01 15.27
CA HIS A 2 12.49 -1.80 14.50
C HIS A 2 12.73 -2.15 13.02
N GLN A 3 11.67 -2.31 12.24
CA GLN A 3 11.84 -2.41 10.80
C GLN A 3 12.43 -1.10 10.30
N ASN A 4 13.42 -1.20 9.40
CA ASN A 4 13.97 -0.02 8.74
C ASN A 4 12.84 0.61 7.90
N ILE A 5 12.64 1.92 8.05
CA ILE A 5 11.60 2.66 7.34
C ILE A 5 11.70 2.47 5.82
N ASP A 6 12.91 2.30 5.29
CA ASP A 6 13.13 2.02 3.87
C ASP A 6 12.64 0.63 3.44
N ILE A 7 12.75 -0.36 4.34
CA ILE A 7 12.20 -1.71 4.11
C ILE A 7 10.68 -1.65 4.09
N GLU A 8 10.07 -0.94 5.06
CA GLU A 8 8.62 -0.76 5.11
C GLU A 8 8.08 0.00 3.89
N ILE A 9 8.79 1.02 3.41
CA ILE A 9 8.46 1.74 2.18
C ILE A 9 8.48 0.78 1.01
N ARG A 10 9.57 0.00 0.84
CA ARG A 10 9.71 -0.94 -0.28
C ARG A 10 8.62 -2.01 -0.27
N GLN A 11 8.29 -2.56 0.90
CA GLN A 11 7.21 -3.54 1.05
C GLN A 11 5.86 -2.94 0.67
N THR A 12 5.58 -1.73 1.16
CA THR A 12 4.32 -1.04 0.84
C THR A 12 4.22 -0.70 -0.65
N GLU A 13 5.33 -0.34 -1.30
CA GLU A 13 5.37 -0.13 -2.76
C GLU A 13 5.11 -1.42 -3.56
N GLN A 14 5.59 -2.58 -3.08
CA GLN A 14 5.28 -3.88 -3.68
C GLN A 14 3.81 -4.25 -3.51
N GLU A 15 3.24 -3.99 -2.34
CA GLU A 15 1.83 -4.22 -2.04
C GLU A 15 0.91 -3.39 -2.95
N ILE A 16 1.20 -2.10 -3.13
CA ILE A 16 0.46 -1.22 -4.04
C ILE A 16 0.52 -1.73 -5.48
N LYS A 17 1.70 -2.16 -5.96
CA LYS A 17 1.85 -2.72 -7.31
C LYS A 17 1.02 -3.99 -7.49
N HIS A 18 1.02 -4.87 -6.50
CA HIS A 18 0.22 -6.09 -6.53
C HIS A 18 -1.27 -5.75 -6.60
N LEU A 19 -1.78 -4.98 -5.64
CA LEU A 19 -3.20 -4.59 -5.57
C LEU A 19 -3.68 -3.82 -6.80
N GLY A 20 -2.83 -2.94 -7.36
CA GLY A 20 -3.15 -2.18 -8.57
C GLY A 20 -3.05 -2.98 -9.88
N SER A 21 -2.48 -4.19 -9.86
CA SER A 21 -2.42 -5.08 -11.03
C SER A 21 -3.41 -6.24 -10.96
N CYS A 22 -4.08 -6.43 -9.82
CA CYS A 22 -5.12 -7.43 -9.65
C CYS A 22 -6.31 -7.15 -10.58
N THR A 23 -6.75 -8.17 -11.31
CA THR A 23 -7.94 -8.09 -12.15
C THR A 23 -9.20 -8.05 -11.30
N THR A 24 -10.17 -7.24 -11.70
CA THR A 24 -11.52 -7.22 -11.10
C THR A 24 -12.48 -8.16 -11.81
N LYS A 25 -12.04 -8.81 -12.91
CA LYS A 25 -12.89 -9.71 -13.69
C LYS A 25 -13.33 -10.91 -12.85
N GLY A 26 -14.63 -11.07 -12.69
CA GLY A 26 -15.23 -12.18 -11.93
C GLY A 26 -15.33 -11.94 -10.43
N LEU A 27 -14.99 -10.74 -9.96
CA LEU A 27 -15.26 -10.30 -8.59
C LEU A 27 -16.65 -9.68 -8.49
N THR A 28 -17.25 -9.76 -7.30
CA THR A 28 -18.46 -8.98 -6.98
C THR A 28 -18.09 -7.53 -6.66
N ASP A 29 -19.08 -6.64 -6.68
CA ASP A 29 -18.87 -5.23 -6.34
C ASP A 29 -18.30 -5.05 -4.93
N GLU A 30 -18.71 -5.89 -3.96
CA GLU A 30 -18.16 -5.86 -2.60
C GLU A 30 -16.69 -6.27 -2.55
N GLN A 31 -16.29 -7.26 -3.36
CA GLN A 31 -14.90 -7.69 -3.44
C GLN A 31 -14.02 -6.63 -4.11
N ILE A 32 -14.54 -5.96 -5.13
CA ILE A 32 -13.88 -4.82 -5.77
C ILE A 32 -13.72 -3.67 -4.76
N ALA A 33 -14.79 -3.33 -4.03
CA ALA A 33 -14.74 -2.28 -3.01
C ALA A 33 -13.73 -2.58 -1.91
N GLN A 34 -13.62 -3.84 -1.45
CA GLN A 34 -12.59 -4.25 -0.49
C GLN A 34 -11.17 -4.16 -1.07
N GLN A 35 -11.00 -4.46 -2.35
CA GLN A 35 -9.70 -4.33 -3.02
C GLN A 35 -9.30 -2.85 -3.12
N ASP A 36 -10.24 -1.97 -3.48
CA ASP A 36 -10.04 -0.52 -3.56
C ASP A 36 -9.71 0.08 -2.18
N GLU A 37 -10.42 -0.34 -1.13
CA GLU A 37 -10.15 0.07 0.25
C GLU A 37 -8.71 -0.29 0.67
N ARG A 38 -8.30 -1.54 0.40
CA ARG A 38 -6.93 -2.00 0.69
C ARG A 38 -5.89 -1.20 -0.09
N PHE A 39 -6.14 -0.94 -1.37
CA PHE A 39 -5.25 -0.14 -2.20
C PHE A 39 -5.10 1.29 -1.66
N PHE A 40 -6.20 1.93 -1.28
CA PHE A 40 -6.19 3.27 -0.71
C PHE A 40 -5.47 3.34 0.65
N LEU A 41 -5.67 2.34 1.51
CA LEU A 41 -4.96 2.24 2.79
C LEU A 41 -3.44 2.08 2.58
N ALA A 42 -3.03 1.27 1.61
CA ALA A 42 -1.61 1.08 1.27
C ALA A 42 -0.97 2.37 0.75
N ILE A 43 -1.66 3.14 -0.11
CA ILE A 43 -1.20 4.47 -0.54
C ILE A 43 -1.04 5.42 0.64
N SER A 44 -2.03 5.45 1.54
CA SER A 44 -2.01 6.31 2.73
C SER A 44 -0.83 5.98 3.65
N LYS A 45 -0.56 4.68 3.85
CA LYS A 45 0.61 4.19 4.59
C LYS A 45 1.91 4.62 3.92
N LEU A 46 2.04 4.47 2.60
CA LEU A 46 3.24 4.87 1.86
C LEU A 46 3.53 6.37 2.02
N LYS A 47 2.50 7.21 1.92
CA LYS A 47 2.61 8.66 2.10
C LYS A 47 3.11 9.00 3.50
N TRP A 48 2.57 8.35 4.53
CA TRP A 48 3.00 8.55 5.91
C TRP A 48 4.44 8.09 6.15
N LEU A 49 4.84 6.93 5.61
CA LEU A 49 6.20 6.40 5.74
C LEU A 49 7.23 7.33 5.07
N LYS A 50 6.93 7.81 3.86
CA LYS A 50 7.79 8.79 3.16
C LYS A 50 7.91 10.09 3.96
N GLY A 51 6.81 10.62 4.49
CA GLY A 51 6.85 11.79 5.37
C GLY A 51 7.69 11.59 6.65
N ARG A 52 7.61 10.42 7.29
CA ARG A 52 8.44 10.09 8.46
C ARG A 52 9.92 9.91 8.13
N ARG A 53 10.23 9.38 6.95
CA ARG A 53 11.61 9.31 6.47
C ARG A 53 12.18 10.71 6.32
N ASP A 54 11.44 11.61 5.68
CA ASP A 54 11.88 12.98 5.39
C ASP A 54 12.09 13.84 6.66
N ILE A 55 11.36 13.56 7.77
CA ILE A 55 11.59 14.20 9.08
C ILE A 55 12.87 13.69 9.76
N ARG A 56 13.32 12.47 9.43
CA ARG A 56 14.50 11.83 10.03
C ARG A 56 15.82 12.18 9.32
N VAL A 57 15.78 12.83 8.16
CA VAL A 57 16.97 13.23 7.37
C VAL A 57 17.41 14.64 7.74
#